data_AF-A0A2V8QXN9-F1
#
_entry.id   AF-A0A2V8QXN9-F1
#
_cell.length_a   1.000
_cell.length_b   1.000
_cell.length_c   1.000
_cell.angle_alpha   90.00
_cell.angle_beta   90.00
_cell.angle_gamma   90.00
#
_symmetry.space_group_name_H-M   'P 1'
#
loop_
_entity.id
_entity.type
_entity.pdbx_description
1 polymer ?
#
loop_
_entity_poly.entity_id
_entity_poly.type
_entity_poly.pdbx_seq_one_letter_code
_entity_poly.pdbx_strand_id
1 'polypeptide(L)'
;MPVNPSFTGKVQFETSVKYESGATTPTGMTKVSLPGMDFSATKFSWLSITGTRAQVGGTGTINGTGLYGFLLTGSDGKLDGKKLPDRLRVKIWDQATGQIIYDGQAGAPDSAAPVLALGGGNITIHK
;
A
#
# COMPACT_ATOMS: atom_id res chain seq x y z
N MET A 1 9.27 -12.46 0.11
CA MET A 1 10.46 -11.59 0.22
C MET A 1 10.33 -10.49 -0.82
N PRO A 2 10.87 -9.28 -0.59
CA PRO A 2 10.83 -8.21 -1.59
C PRO A 2 11.51 -8.63 -2.88
N VAL A 3 10.99 -8.16 -4.02
CA VAL A 3 11.58 -8.45 -5.35
C VAL A 3 12.97 -7.85 -5.54
N ASN A 4 13.32 -6.82 -4.77
CA ASN A 4 14.64 -6.21 -4.79
C ASN A 4 15.33 -6.41 -3.42
N PRO A 5 16.41 -7.21 -3.36
CA PRO A 5 17.13 -7.51 -2.13
C PRO A 5 17.89 -6.30 -1.55
N SER A 6 18.03 -5.18 -2.29
CA SER A 6 18.61 -3.95 -1.72
C SER A 6 17.68 -3.28 -0.70
N PHE A 7 16.38 -3.58 -0.73
CA PHE A 7 15.41 -3.09 0.24
C PHE A 7 15.20 -4.10 1.36
N THR A 8 16.26 -4.33 2.14
CA THR A 8 16.19 -5.10 3.39
C THR A 8 15.90 -4.16 4.55
N GLY A 9 14.83 -4.39 5.30
CA GLY A 9 14.50 -3.59 6.48
C GLY A 9 13.01 -3.57 6.81
N LYS A 10 12.67 -2.87 7.89
CA LYS A 10 11.26 -2.63 8.25
C LYS A 10 10.66 -1.59 7.31
N VAL A 11 9.55 -1.93 6.67
CA VAL A 11 8.70 -0.97 5.96
C VAL A 11 8.01 -0.09 6.99
N GLN A 12 8.10 1.22 6.81
CA GLN A 12 7.24 2.19 7.49
C GLN A 12 6.22 2.71 6.49
N PHE A 13 5.00 2.96 6.96
CA PHE A 13 3.93 3.46 6.11
C PHE A 13 3.06 4.43 6.88
N GLU A 14 2.51 5.40 6.15
CA GLU A 14 1.46 6.30 6.62
C GLU A 14 0.41 6.37 5.52
N THR A 15 -0.86 6.16 5.86
CA THR A 15 -1.93 6.23 4.87
C THR A 15 -3.23 6.75 5.48
N SER A 16 -3.86 7.70 4.80
CA SER A 16 -5.19 8.21 5.10
C SER A 16 -5.83 8.60 3.79
N VAL A 17 -6.74 7.77 3.28
CA VAL A 17 -7.33 7.91 1.94
C VAL A 17 -8.83 7.66 2.04
N LYS A 18 -9.62 8.52 1.41
CA LYS A 18 -11.08 8.44 1.40
C LYS A 18 -11.66 8.95 0.09
N TYR A 19 -12.91 8.60 -0.17
CA TYR A 19 -13.75 9.35 -1.09
C TYR A 19 -14.41 10.49 -0.31
N GLU A 20 -14.27 11.71 -0.80
CA GLU A 20 -15.11 12.81 -0.32
C GLU A 20 -16.54 12.65 -0.84
N SER A 21 -17.51 13.30 -0.18
CA SER A 21 -18.91 13.22 -0.59
C SER A 21 -19.09 13.63 -2.07
N GLY A 22 -19.69 12.75 -2.86
CA GLY A 22 -19.90 12.95 -4.30
C GLY A 22 -18.65 12.78 -5.18
N ALA A 23 -17.49 12.45 -4.62
CA ALA A 23 -16.27 12.26 -5.39
C ALA A 23 -16.21 10.87 -6.05
N THR A 24 -15.70 10.83 -7.28
CA THR A 24 -15.42 9.58 -8.03
C THR A 24 -13.95 9.19 -8.01
N THR A 25 -13.09 10.06 -7.49
CA THR A 25 -11.67 9.82 -7.27
C THR A 25 -11.34 10.05 -5.79
N PRO A 26 -10.54 9.18 -5.16
CA PRO A 26 -10.22 9.35 -3.75
C PRO A 26 -9.13 10.41 -3.58
N THR A 27 -9.05 10.96 -2.38
CA THR A 27 -8.03 11.92 -1.96
C THR A 27 -7.41 11.48 -0.65
N GLY A 28 -6.21 11.98 -0.36
CA GLY A 28 -5.54 11.66 0.89
C GLY A 28 -4.02 11.72 0.81
N MET A 29 -3.39 10.90 1.64
CA MET A 29 -1.95 10.73 1.73
C MET A 29 -1.60 9.24 1.78
N THR A 30 -0.51 8.89 1.10
CA THR A 30 0.18 7.61 1.29
C THR A 30 1.67 7.87 1.18
N LYS A 31 2.41 7.46 2.21
CA LYS A 31 3.87 7.46 2.25
C LYS A 31 4.36 6.07 2.63
N VAL A 32 5.44 5.64 2.01
CA VAL A 32 6.12 4.39 2.35
C VAL A 32 7.61 4.65 2.40
N SER A 33 8.24 4.30 3.51
CA SER A 33 9.67 4.47 3.71
C SER A 33 10.33 3.12 3.94
N LEU A 34 11.40 2.89 3.20
CA LEU A 34 12.35 1.79 3.31
C LEU A 34 13.76 2.39 3.40
N PRO A 35 14.76 1.64 3.90
CA PRO A 35 16.16 2.08 3.81
C PRO A 35 16.53 2.43 2.36
N GLY A 36 16.85 3.71 2.12
CA GLY A 36 17.23 4.24 0.80
C GLY A 36 16.08 4.54 -0.16
N MET A 37 14.82 4.41 0.24
CA MET A 37 13.67 4.67 -0.62
C MET A 37 12.50 5.28 0.14
N ASP A 38 12.15 6.51 -0.20
CA ASP A 38 10.96 7.21 0.27
C ASP A 38 9.97 7.38 -0.87
N PHE A 39 8.88 6.62 -0.81
CA PHE A 39 7.78 6.75 -1.75
C PHE A 39 6.72 7.71 -1.19
N SER A 40 6.26 8.64 -2.03
CA SER A 40 5.12 9.51 -1.73
C SER A 40 4.12 9.48 -2.88
N ALA A 41 2.87 9.12 -2.56
CA ALA A 41 1.75 9.19 -3.51
C ALA A 41 1.48 10.64 -3.90
N THR A 42 1.33 10.89 -5.19
CA THR A 42 1.00 12.20 -5.77
C THR A 42 -0.39 12.20 -6.41
N LYS A 43 -0.93 11.02 -6.75
CA LYS A 43 -2.28 10.86 -7.28
C LYS A 43 -2.87 9.54 -6.81
N PHE A 44 -4.15 9.56 -6.45
CA PHE A 44 -4.92 8.36 -6.19
C PHE A 44 -5.91 8.13 -7.34
N SER A 45 -5.93 6.90 -7.83
CA SER A 45 -6.82 6.50 -8.92
C SER A 45 -8.07 5.82 -8.39
N TRP A 46 -7.92 5.02 -7.34
CA TRP A 46 -9.02 4.24 -6.79
C TRP A 46 -8.74 3.81 -5.34
N LEU A 47 -9.83 3.59 -4.61
CA LEU A 47 -9.86 2.97 -3.30
C LEU A 47 -10.97 1.91 -3.33
N SER A 48 -10.66 0.69 -2.94
CA SER A 48 -11.63 -0.41 -2.88
C SER A 48 -11.61 -1.03 -1.50
N ILE A 49 -12.80 -1.22 -0.92
CA ILE A 49 -12.98 -1.87 0.38
C ILE A 49 -13.81 -3.13 0.16
N THR A 50 -13.28 -4.29 0.55
CA THR A 50 -13.96 -5.59 0.48
C THR A 50 -13.80 -6.33 1.80
N GLY A 51 -14.90 -6.52 2.53
CA GLY A 51 -14.89 -7.17 3.84
C GLY A 51 -14.05 -6.39 4.86
N THR A 52 -12.91 -6.98 5.23
CA THR A 52 -11.90 -6.45 6.17
C THR A 52 -10.68 -5.86 5.46
N ARG A 53 -10.70 -5.79 4.13
CA ARG A 53 -9.58 -5.37 3.30
C ARG A 53 -9.85 -4.03 2.64
N ALA A 54 -8.84 -3.17 2.63
CA ALA A 54 -8.81 -1.96 1.83
C ALA A 54 -7.62 -2.02 0.87
N GLN A 55 -7.85 -1.64 -0.37
CA GLN A 55 -6.83 -1.52 -1.40
C GLN A 55 -6.88 -0.10 -1.94
N VAL A 56 -5.73 0.55 -2.01
CA VAL A 56 -5.58 1.86 -2.64
C VAL A 56 -4.49 1.79 -3.69
N GLY A 57 -4.76 2.42 -4.84
CA GLY A 57 -3.83 2.47 -5.94
C GLY A 57 -3.81 3.82 -6.63
N GLY A 58 -2.68 4.12 -7.25
CA GLY A 58 -2.43 5.40 -7.90
C GLY A 58 -0.99 5.52 -8.36
N THR A 59 -0.50 6.75 -8.39
CA THR A 59 0.88 7.06 -8.75
C THR A 59 1.57 7.93 -7.71
N GLY A 60 2.90 7.91 -7.74
CA GLY A 60 3.74 8.67 -6.84
C GLY A 60 5.17 8.79 -7.33
N THR A 61 6.02 9.30 -6.45
CA THR A 61 7.45 9.51 -6.68
C THR A 61 8.26 8.68 -5.70
N ILE A 62 9.48 8.32 -6.10
CA ILE A 62 10.50 7.79 -5.19
C ILE A 62 11.56 8.88 -5.02
N ASN A 63 11.87 9.22 -3.77
CA ASN A 63 12.82 10.27 -3.40
C ASN A 63 12.55 11.60 -4.14
N GLY A 64 11.27 11.93 -4.33
CA GLY A 64 10.81 13.16 -4.99
C GLY A 64 10.92 13.17 -6.53
N THR A 65 11.29 12.06 -7.16
CA THR A 65 11.49 11.99 -8.62
C THR A 65 10.76 10.80 -9.26
N GLY A 66 10.67 10.82 -10.59
CA GLY A 66 10.08 9.73 -11.39
C GLY A 66 8.55 9.62 -11.32
N LEU A 67 8.02 8.61 -12.00
CA LEU A 67 6.58 8.30 -11.99
C LEU A 67 6.40 6.79 -11.76
N TYR A 68 5.94 6.47 -10.56
CA TYR A 68 5.79 5.09 -10.11
C TYR A 68 4.34 4.79 -9.83
N GLY A 69 3.88 3.61 -10.25
CA GLY A 69 2.61 3.07 -9.80
C GLY A 69 2.77 2.48 -8.40
N PHE A 70 1.70 2.54 -7.62
CA PHE A 70 1.67 1.86 -6.33
C PHE A 70 0.35 1.15 -6.08
N LEU A 71 0.43 0.11 -5.26
CA LEU A 71 -0.67 -0.62 -4.66
C LEU A 71 -0.34 -0.80 -3.18
N LEU A 72 -1.21 -0.29 -2.32
CA LEU A 72 -1.18 -0.57 -0.88
C LEU A 72 -2.44 -1.35 -0.52
N THR A 73 -2.25 -2.51 0.09
CA THR A 73 -3.35 -3.35 0.59
C THR A 73 -3.21 -3.54 2.08
N GLY A 74 -4.20 -3.07 2.83
CA GLY A 74 -4.32 -3.27 4.27
C GLY A 74 -5.47 -4.23 4.61
N SER A 75 -5.27 -5.03 5.65
CA SER A 75 -6.35 -5.78 6.31
C SER A 75 -6.48 -5.30 7.75
N ASP A 76 -7.69 -4.89 8.13
CA ASP A 76 -8.07 -4.58 9.51
C ASP A 76 -8.49 -5.89 10.19
N GLY A 77 -7.63 -6.42 11.05
CA GLY A 77 -7.83 -7.69 11.73
C GLY A 77 -8.88 -7.62 12.84
N LYS A 78 -9.28 -6.42 13.29
CA LYS A 78 -10.39 -6.25 14.25
C LYS A 78 -11.73 -6.49 13.59
N LEU A 79 -11.88 -6.08 12.32
CA LEU A 79 -13.11 -6.34 11.55
C LEU A 79 -13.33 -7.83 11.23
N ASP A 80 -12.31 -8.69 11.39
CA ASP A 80 -12.41 -10.12 11.11
C ASP A 80 -13.10 -10.93 12.23
N GLY A 81 -13.49 -10.29 13.34
CA GLY A 81 -14.17 -10.96 14.48
C GLY A 81 -13.31 -11.96 15.26
N LYS A 82 -12.17 -12.38 14.70
CA LYS A 82 -11.21 -13.34 15.24
C LYS A 82 -9.98 -12.70 15.89
N LYS A 83 -9.95 -11.36 15.99
CA LYS A 83 -8.81 -10.57 16.50
C LYS A 83 -7.49 -10.95 15.79
N LEU A 84 -7.52 -11.08 14.46
CA LEU A 84 -6.29 -11.30 13.71
C LEU A 84 -5.40 -10.04 13.81
N PRO A 85 -4.08 -10.18 13.65
CA PRO A 85 -3.22 -9.01 13.48
C PRO A 85 -3.55 -8.30 12.17
N ASP A 86 -3.39 -6.98 12.17
CA ASP A 86 -3.43 -6.18 10.96
C ASP A 86 -2.31 -6.61 10.01
N ARG A 87 -2.58 -6.56 8.71
CA ARG A 87 -1.64 -7.00 7.67
C ARG A 87 -1.50 -5.98 6.56
N LEU A 88 -0.32 -5.92 5.97
CA LEU A 88 0.00 -4.96 4.91
C LEU A 88 0.75 -5.62 3.76
N ARG A 89 0.41 -5.20 2.54
CA ARG A 89 1.25 -5.36 1.35
C ARG A 89 1.44 -3.99 0.70
N VAL A 90 2.67 -3.70 0.31
CA VAL A 90 3.00 -2.59 -0.57
C VAL A 90 3.67 -3.16 -1.81
N LYS A 91 3.24 -2.69 -2.98
CA LYS A 91 3.87 -2.92 -4.28
C LYS A 91 4.06 -1.58 -4.97
N ILE A 92 5.27 -1.35 -5.49
CA ILE A 92 5.68 -0.15 -6.22
C ILE A 92 6.42 -0.59 -7.48
N TRP A 93 6.07 0.00 -8.62
CA TRP A 93 6.67 -0.31 -9.92
C TRP A 93 6.86 0.94 -10.76
N ASP A 94 7.85 0.93 -11.64
CA ASP A 94 8.06 1.96 -12.63
C ASP A 94 6.94 1.91 -13.68
N GLN A 95 6.24 3.03 -13.92
CA GLN A 95 5.10 3.03 -14.85
C GLN A 95 5.50 2.89 -16.31
N ALA A 96 6.69 3.35 -16.69
CA ALA A 96 7.13 3.34 -18.08
C ALA A 96 7.56 1.94 -18.54
N THR A 97 8.20 1.19 -17.65
CA THR A 97 8.80 -0.12 -17.94
C THR A 97 7.99 -1.29 -17.37
N GLY A 98 7.12 -1.04 -16.40
CA GLY A 98 6.44 -2.09 -15.64
C GLY A 98 7.36 -2.82 -14.65
N GLN A 99 8.62 -2.40 -14.51
CA GLN A 99 9.57 -3.02 -13.60
C GLN A 99 9.13 -2.85 -12.15
N ILE A 100 8.99 -3.96 -11.42
CA ILE A 100 8.68 -3.91 -9.98
C ILE A 100 9.92 -3.45 -9.22
N ILE A 101 9.81 -2.32 -8.53
CA ILE A 101 10.87 -1.75 -7.68
C ILE A 101 10.82 -2.41 -6.30
N TYR A 102 9.62 -2.58 -5.76
CA TYR A 102 9.39 -3.19 -4.46
C TYR A 102 8.05 -3.93 -4.44
N ASP A 103 8.00 -5.12 -3.82
CA ASP A 103 6.75 -5.81 -3.51
C ASP A 103 6.93 -6.67 -2.27
N GLY A 104 6.26 -6.30 -1.18
CA GLY A 104 6.31 -7.04 0.09
C GLY A 104 5.77 -8.49 -0.03
N GLN A 105 5.07 -8.81 -1.12
CA GLN A 105 4.52 -10.13 -1.41
C GLN A 105 4.71 -10.47 -2.90
N ALA A 106 5.97 -10.50 -3.32
CA ALA A 106 6.39 -10.83 -4.69
C ALA A 106 5.70 -12.09 -5.27
N GLY A 107 5.29 -12.00 -6.53
CA GLY A 107 4.69 -13.11 -7.28
C GLY A 107 3.21 -13.37 -6.99
N ALA A 108 2.63 -12.74 -5.95
CA ALA A 108 1.20 -12.84 -5.70
C ALA A 108 0.40 -11.88 -6.61
N PRO A 109 -0.81 -12.26 -7.05
CA PRO A 109 -1.67 -11.37 -7.82
C PRO A 109 -2.05 -10.13 -7.00
N ASP A 110 -2.37 -9.03 -7.65
CA ASP A 110 -2.69 -7.76 -6.98
C ASP A 110 -3.96 -7.83 -6.12
N SER A 111 -4.83 -8.81 -6.39
CA SER A 111 -6.03 -9.11 -5.60
C SER A 111 -5.76 -9.98 -4.37
N ALA A 112 -4.54 -10.51 -4.20
CA ALA A 112 -4.22 -11.38 -3.06
C ALA A 112 -4.34 -10.64 -1.73
N ALA A 113 -4.81 -11.35 -0.70
CA ALA A 113 -4.77 -10.83 0.66
C ALA A 113 -3.31 -10.63 1.13
N PRO A 114 -3.04 -9.59 1.93
CA PRO A 114 -1.70 -9.35 2.47
C PRO A 114 -1.39 -10.41 3.53
N VAL A 115 -0.20 -11.01 3.45
CA VAL A 115 0.22 -12.08 4.39
C VAL A 115 1.07 -11.58 5.55
N LEU A 116 1.76 -10.45 5.41
CA LEU A 116 2.67 -9.93 6.42
C LEU A 116 1.91 -9.20 7.53
N ALA A 117 2.00 -9.71 8.75
CA ALA A 117 1.49 -9.02 9.93
C ALA A 117 2.33 -7.77 10.26
N LEU A 118 1.67 -6.71 10.73
CA LEU A 118 2.37 -5.51 11.18
C LEU A 118 3.26 -5.83 12.40
N GLY A 119 4.48 -5.31 12.38
CA GLY A 119 5.37 -5.32 13.56
C GLY A 119 5.03 -4.24 14.60
N GLY A 120 4.08 -3.36 14.30
CA GLY A 120 3.61 -2.24 15.12
C GLY A 120 2.65 -1.34 14.34
N GLY A 121 1.92 -0.47 15.05
CA GLY A 121 0.86 0.37 14.49
C GLY A 121 -0.47 -0.36 14.31
N ASN A 122 -1.39 0.25 13.56
CA ASN A 122 -2.71 -0.30 13.27
C ASN A 122 -3.19 0.10 11.88
N ILE A 123 -4.11 -0.69 11.34
CA ILE A 123 -4.92 -0.36 10.17
C ILE A 123 -6.37 -0.29 10.66
N THR A 124 -7.01 0.84 10.39
CA THR A 124 -8.45 1.02 10.67
C THR A 124 -9.16 1.29 9.36
N ILE A 125 -10.19 0.51 9.06
CA ILE A 125 -11.04 0.75 7.89
C ILE A 125 -12.35 1.38 8.36
N HIS A 126 -12.61 2.60 7.89
CA HIS A 126 -13.89 3.27 8.05
C HIS A 126 -14.77 3.04 6.82
N LYS A 127 -16.04 2.71 7.03
CA LYS A 127 -17.04 2.47 5.98
C LYS A 127 -18.07 3.58 5.98
#